data_AF-A0AAV7JF57-F1
#
_entry.id   AF-A0AAV7JF57-F1
#
_cell.length_a   1.000
_cell.length_b   1.000
_cell.length_c   1.000
_cell.angle_alpha   90.00
_cell.angle_beta   90.00
_cell.angle_gamma   90.00
#
_symmetry.space_group_name_H-M   'P 1'
#
loop_
_entity.id
_entity.type
_entity.pdbx_description
1 polymer ?
#
loop_
_entity_poly.entity_id
_entity_poly.type
_entity_poly.pdbx_seq_one_letter_code
_entity_poly.pdbx_strand_id
1 'polypeptide(L)'
;MLPGNLDQLPQHKMPKMDFSDIAQIKCTGGAMSNKQLKAVTKVIRDAGVACPSMKDYYDERKQYCDDIFECVQLDLEWSKEKYSSDIRKTWVVRCCNIDKLIEKVYNISGESSVYSFNFKLGLDYGCGFTKLVMCLQLENSVRNLIFLWVSSAPENNYNFSIILNAPEIQKFIHEYNVSFTFDLKAAALCLGIMLGRYPCIWCVWDAKSGLDHVEFKSRSSAHHAEMYQKLCEEYNSDSKNHAIDCDGVEDMEALGVWMVDYMQMFNIPELHLLLGVGQKLYNAIVATMSEEELVTHELLLKHNNISRSSYHGGAFEGNAMRKITLMVEQIGFPISNSSSIALKRFSEVVRTCFGQKIQGDYKLAIFQFEEAFKLTGLNCSTKVHIVCRHVIPFITKFLPVGMGLGAVSEQAAESAHSRFIKVWRNYQCSESLENYGENLLNAVKEINFVNYIRLSYGIVRVEEEGSYTSLTLQDVGQVVPGARVAVVKIAGPQVLCRTDEIGELCVSSLTCGSEYWGLKGKSENIFQIRLLDSGQNPIGTGTYVRSGLLGFIGAGGLVFVCGSMEGLILSAGRRHNREDITATVLAVDPPRLAF
;
A
#
# COMPACT_ATOMS: atom_id res chain seq x y z
N MET A 1 4.99 20.73 -76.29
CA MET A 1 3.74 21.15 -76.96
C MET A 1 3.12 22.26 -76.12
N LEU A 2 2.54 23.27 -76.76
CA LEU A 2 1.52 24.15 -76.15
C LEU A 2 0.27 23.30 -75.75
N PRO A 3 -0.81 23.93 -75.27
CA PRO A 3 -1.35 23.91 -73.92
C PRO A 3 -2.55 22.95 -73.80
N GLY A 4 -3.18 22.82 -72.63
CA GLY A 4 -4.41 22.04 -72.51
C GLY A 4 -5.19 22.34 -71.24
N ASN A 5 -6.31 23.03 -71.42
CA ASN A 5 -7.33 23.41 -70.46
C ASN A 5 -7.68 22.36 -69.39
N LEU A 6 -7.89 22.85 -68.17
CA LEU A 6 -8.76 22.24 -67.16
C LEU A 6 -9.69 23.32 -66.59
N ASP A 7 -10.54 23.87 -67.47
CA ASP A 7 -11.86 24.34 -67.05
C ASP A 7 -12.75 23.11 -66.92
N GLN A 8 -13.04 22.72 -65.68
CA GLN A 8 -14.26 22.07 -65.18
C GLN A 8 -13.94 21.33 -63.88
N LEU A 9 -14.50 21.80 -62.76
CA LEU A 9 -15.17 21.03 -61.67
C LEU A 9 -15.53 21.99 -60.50
N PRO A 10 -16.56 21.67 -59.69
CA PRO A 10 -17.61 22.62 -59.31
C PRO A 10 -17.38 23.38 -58.00
N GLN A 11 -17.93 24.61 -57.93
CA GLN A 11 -18.06 25.39 -56.70
C GLN A 11 -19.03 24.71 -55.73
N HIS A 12 -18.51 23.97 -54.75
CA HIS A 12 -19.29 23.58 -53.57
C HIS A 12 -19.36 24.75 -52.58
N LYS A 13 -20.56 25.33 -52.43
CA LYS A 13 -20.90 26.22 -51.32
C LYS A 13 -20.63 25.50 -49.99
N MET A 14 -19.74 26.04 -49.16
CA MET A 14 -19.61 25.64 -47.76
C MET A 14 -20.96 25.82 -47.05
N PRO A 15 -21.40 24.88 -46.20
CA PRO A 15 -22.54 25.12 -45.33
C PRO A 15 -22.15 26.21 -44.34
N LYS A 16 -22.98 27.26 -44.24
CA LYS A 16 -22.90 28.19 -43.10
C LYS A 16 -23.24 27.39 -41.85
N MET A 17 -22.24 27.11 -41.00
CA MET A 17 -22.49 26.66 -39.64
C MET A 17 -23.12 27.81 -38.87
N ASP A 18 -24.33 27.56 -38.39
CA ASP A 18 -25.03 28.42 -37.44
C ASP A 18 -24.40 28.22 -36.06
N PHE A 19 -23.84 29.30 -35.48
CA PHE A 19 -23.14 29.29 -34.20
C PHE A 19 -24.10 29.32 -32.98
N SER A 20 -25.41 29.16 -33.22
CA SER A 20 -26.45 29.26 -32.22
C SER A 20 -26.47 28.10 -31.21
N ASP A 21 -25.86 26.94 -31.51
CA ASP A 21 -25.85 25.76 -30.62
C ASP A 21 -24.74 25.74 -29.57
N ILE A 22 -23.66 26.53 -29.73
CA ILE A 22 -22.53 26.54 -28.76
C ILE A 22 -22.85 27.40 -27.53
N ALA A 23 -23.80 28.33 -27.66
CA ALA A 23 -24.22 29.21 -26.57
C ALA A 23 -25.10 28.53 -25.49
N GLN A 24 -25.47 27.25 -25.65
CA GLN A 24 -26.33 26.53 -24.69
C GLN A 24 -25.60 25.64 -23.68
N ILE A 25 -24.27 25.51 -23.74
CA ILE A 25 -23.52 24.76 -22.71
C ILE A 25 -23.30 25.68 -21.49
N LYS A 26 -24.34 25.81 -20.66
CA LYS A 26 -24.18 26.32 -19.30
C LYS A 26 -23.37 25.30 -18.49
N CYS A 27 -22.13 25.64 -18.15
CA CYS A 27 -21.40 24.98 -17.07
C CYS A 27 -22.05 25.37 -15.74
N THR A 28 -23.08 24.63 -15.32
CA THR A 28 -23.50 24.60 -13.91
C THR A 28 -22.60 23.61 -13.18
N GLY A 29 -21.91 24.06 -12.13
CA GLY A 29 -20.87 23.33 -11.40
C GLY A 29 -21.27 21.97 -10.85
N GLY A 30 -21.20 20.95 -11.70
CA GLY A 30 -21.33 19.53 -11.38
C GLY A 30 -20.54 18.70 -12.38
N ALA A 31 -20.01 17.56 -11.94
CA ALA A 31 -19.18 16.68 -12.75
C ALA A 31 -19.84 16.32 -14.10
N MET A 32 -19.05 16.35 -15.18
CA MET A 32 -19.55 16.07 -16.54
C MET A 32 -19.99 14.61 -16.71
N SER A 33 -21.07 14.39 -17.46
CA SER A 33 -21.52 13.05 -17.83
C SER A 33 -20.59 12.38 -18.86
N ASN A 34 -20.57 11.04 -18.90
CA ASN A 34 -19.81 10.25 -19.88
C ASN A 34 -20.12 10.59 -21.36
N LYS A 35 -21.29 11.17 -21.63
CA LYS A 35 -21.70 11.60 -22.98
C LYS A 35 -21.06 12.94 -23.37
N GLN A 36 -20.91 13.85 -22.42
CA GLN A 36 -20.18 15.12 -22.59
C GLN A 36 -18.68 14.88 -22.71
N LEU A 37 -18.14 13.94 -21.93
CA LEU A 37 -16.73 13.53 -22.02
C LEU A 37 -16.36 13.06 -23.44
N LYS A 38 -17.19 12.21 -24.05
CA LYS A 38 -16.99 11.71 -25.42
C LYS A 38 -17.06 12.81 -26.49
N ALA A 39 -17.90 13.84 -26.30
CA ALA A 39 -18.00 14.98 -27.20
C ALA A 39 -16.74 15.87 -27.13
N VAL A 40 -16.22 16.10 -25.91
CA VAL A 40 -14.99 16.86 -25.69
C VAL A 40 -13.76 16.11 -26.21
N THR A 41 -13.65 14.79 -26.00
CA THR A 41 -12.55 13.97 -26.56
C THR A 41 -12.54 14.01 -28.10
N LYS A 42 -13.71 14.13 -28.74
CA LYS A 42 -13.82 14.25 -30.20
C LYS A 42 -13.28 15.60 -30.70
N VAL A 43 -13.65 16.71 -30.03
CA VAL A 43 -13.15 18.06 -30.34
C VAL A 43 -11.63 18.16 -30.14
N ILE A 44 -11.08 17.53 -29.09
CA ILE A 44 -9.63 17.50 -28.82
C ILE A 44 -8.87 16.71 -29.91
N ARG A 45 -9.46 15.62 -30.41
CA ARG A 45 -8.89 14.82 -31.51
C ARG A 45 -8.89 15.60 -32.83
N ASP A 46 -9.93 16.40 -33.07
CA ASP A 46 -10.06 17.27 -34.24
C ASP A 46 -9.14 18.51 -34.16
N ALA A 47 -8.72 18.92 -32.95
CA ALA A 47 -7.75 20.01 -32.70
C ALA A 47 -6.27 19.59 -32.86
N GLY A 48 -5.99 18.32 -33.20
CA GLY A 48 -4.63 17.85 -33.50
C GLY A 48 -3.73 17.60 -32.28
N VAL A 49 -4.30 17.38 -31.09
CA VAL A 49 -3.55 16.95 -29.90
C VAL A 49 -3.25 15.46 -30.01
N ALA A 50 -1.97 15.09 -30.15
CA ALA A 50 -1.51 13.70 -30.24
C ALA A 50 -1.14 13.16 -28.86
N CYS A 51 -2.00 12.34 -28.24
CA CYS A 51 -1.67 11.56 -27.04
C CYS A 51 -2.20 10.12 -27.16
N PRO A 52 -1.43 9.08 -26.82
CA PRO A 52 -1.94 7.71 -26.66
C PRO A 52 -2.99 7.63 -25.55
N SER A 53 -4.01 6.79 -25.69
CA SER A 53 -5.06 6.69 -24.66
C SER A 53 -4.56 5.93 -23.42
N MET A 54 -5.05 6.30 -22.23
CA MET A 54 -4.68 5.67 -20.96
C MET A 54 -5.03 4.17 -20.93
N LYS A 55 -6.04 3.76 -21.71
CA LYS A 55 -6.44 2.36 -21.86
C LYS A 55 -5.37 1.56 -22.59
N ASP A 56 -4.86 2.07 -23.71
CA ASP A 56 -3.82 1.39 -24.51
C ASP A 56 -2.54 1.21 -23.69
N TYR A 57 -2.22 2.18 -22.82
CA TYR A 57 -1.10 2.08 -21.88
C TYR A 57 -1.27 0.99 -20.82
N TYR A 58 -2.45 0.91 -20.20
CA TYR A 58 -2.72 -0.11 -19.20
C TYR A 58 -2.79 -1.50 -19.83
N ASP A 59 -3.33 -1.62 -21.03
CA ASP A 59 -3.45 -2.89 -21.74
C ASP A 59 -2.05 -3.39 -22.20
N GLU A 60 -1.20 -2.51 -22.73
CA GLU A 60 0.21 -2.82 -23.08
C GLU A 60 1.01 -3.29 -21.85
N ARG A 61 0.80 -2.67 -20.67
CA ARG A 61 1.52 -3.03 -19.44
C ARG A 61 0.93 -4.19 -18.66
N LYS A 62 -0.36 -4.49 -18.83
CA LYS A 62 -0.96 -5.74 -18.34
C LYS A 62 -0.34 -6.95 -19.03
N GLN A 63 -0.13 -6.89 -20.34
CA GLN A 63 0.57 -7.94 -21.11
C GLN A 63 2.01 -8.14 -20.63
N TYR A 64 2.67 -7.05 -20.18
CA TYR A 64 4.02 -7.13 -19.64
C TYR A 64 4.13 -7.99 -18.36
N CYS A 65 3.03 -8.48 -17.78
CA CYS A 65 3.02 -9.23 -16.53
C CYS A 65 2.42 -10.64 -16.69
N ASP A 66 2.15 -11.07 -17.92
CA ASP A 66 1.56 -12.38 -18.23
C ASP A 66 2.45 -13.55 -17.79
N ASP A 67 3.76 -13.33 -17.70
CA ASP A 67 4.76 -14.32 -17.31
C ASP A 67 5.12 -14.31 -15.82
N ILE A 68 4.44 -13.49 -15.01
CA ILE A 68 4.70 -13.33 -13.56
C ILE A 68 3.55 -13.86 -12.71
N PHE A 69 2.32 -13.66 -13.18
CA PHE A 69 1.12 -14.05 -12.47
C PHE A 69 0.32 -15.03 -13.31
N GLU A 70 -0.09 -16.12 -12.68
CA GLU A 70 -0.98 -17.08 -13.30
C GLU A 70 -2.28 -17.20 -12.49
N CYS A 71 -3.35 -17.60 -13.18
CA CYS A 71 -4.61 -17.95 -12.55
C CYS A 71 -4.84 -19.46 -12.69
N VAL A 72 -5.04 -20.13 -11.56
CA VAL A 72 -5.22 -21.58 -11.46
C VAL A 72 -6.40 -21.90 -10.54
N GLN A 73 -6.94 -23.11 -10.65
CA GLN A 73 -7.87 -23.63 -9.66
C GLN A 73 -7.12 -24.60 -8.75
N LEU A 74 -7.21 -24.35 -7.44
CA LEU A 74 -6.63 -25.22 -6.41
C LEU A 74 -7.72 -25.75 -5.48
N ASP A 75 -7.50 -26.94 -4.94
CA ASP A 75 -8.37 -27.57 -3.96
C ASP A 75 -8.09 -26.96 -2.58
N LEU A 76 -8.92 -25.99 -2.18
CA LEU A 76 -8.80 -25.26 -0.92
C LEU A 76 -9.96 -25.64 0.01
N GLU A 77 -9.70 -25.62 1.31
CA GLU A 77 -10.69 -25.94 2.34
C GLU A 77 -11.57 -24.71 2.64
N TRP A 78 -12.88 -24.88 2.54
CA TRP A 78 -13.90 -23.85 2.81
C TRP A 78 -14.58 -23.98 4.17
N SER A 79 -14.07 -24.89 4.99
CA SER A 79 -14.53 -25.05 6.36
C SER A 79 -14.15 -23.81 7.19
N LYS A 80 -15.15 -23.25 7.88
CA LYS A 80 -14.91 -22.39 9.05
C LYS A 80 -14.87 -23.21 10.33
N GLU A 81 -15.39 -24.44 10.28
CA GLU A 81 -15.55 -25.33 11.41
C GLU A 81 -14.74 -26.61 11.20
N LYS A 82 -14.08 -26.99 12.28
CA LYS A 82 -12.99 -27.94 12.37
C LYS A 82 -13.40 -29.42 12.09
N TYR A 83 -14.63 -29.69 11.65
CA TYR A 83 -15.24 -31.03 11.47
C TYR A 83 -15.94 -31.25 10.11
N SER A 84 -15.91 -30.26 9.21
CA SER A 84 -16.46 -30.37 7.86
C SER A 84 -15.36 -30.03 6.87
N SER A 85 -14.64 -31.02 6.33
CA SER A 85 -13.64 -30.77 5.29
C SER A 85 -14.34 -30.59 3.94
N ASP A 86 -14.90 -29.41 3.71
CA ASP A 86 -15.45 -29.05 2.40
C ASP A 86 -14.34 -28.48 1.53
N ILE A 87 -13.67 -29.37 0.79
CA ILE A 87 -12.64 -29.00 -0.17
C ILE A 87 -13.30 -28.59 -1.47
N ARG A 88 -13.03 -27.37 -1.93
CA ARG A 88 -13.58 -26.82 -3.17
C ARG A 88 -12.49 -26.33 -4.09
N LYS A 89 -12.70 -26.54 -5.39
CA LYS A 89 -11.92 -25.89 -6.44
C LYS A 89 -12.15 -24.39 -6.37
N THR A 90 -11.09 -23.68 -6.03
CA THR A 90 -11.10 -22.24 -5.78
C THR A 90 -10.17 -21.57 -6.77
N TRP A 91 -10.62 -20.48 -7.38
CA TRP A 91 -9.76 -19.66 -8.22
C TRP A 91 -8.71 -18.96 -7.37
N VAL A 92 -7.47 -19.11 -7.80
CA VAL A 92 -6.29 -18.54 -7.17
C VAL A 92 -5.51 -17.79 -8.22
N VAL A 93 -5.10 -16.57 -7.89
CA VAL A 93 -4.04 -15.89 -8.63
C VAL A 93 -2.79 -15.90 -7.78
N ARG A 94 -1.71 -16.45 -8.33
CA ARG A 94 -0.42 -16.55 -7.65
C ARG A 94 0.72 -16.03 -8.52
N CYS A 95 1.77 -15.55 -7.86
CA CYS A 95 3.02 -15.20 -8.51
C CYS A 95 3.81 -16.48 -8.81
N CYS A 96 3.94 -16.83 -10.08
CA CYS A 96 4.70 -18.00 -10.55
C CYS A 96 6.17 -17.67 -10.85
N ASN A 97 6.56 -16.40 -10.84
CA ASN A 97 7.96 -15.99 -11.04
C ASN A 97 8.33 -14.75 -10.22
N ILE A 98 8.75 -14.98 -8.97
CA ILE A 98 9.13 -13.93 -8.03
C ILE A 98 10.43 -13.25 -8.44
N ASP A 99 11.39 -13.97 -9.02
CA ASP A 99 12.66 -13.40 -9.47
C ASP A 99 12.44 -12.34 -10.57
N LYS A 100 11.61 -12.66 -11.58
CA LYS A 100 11.23 -11.70 -12.62
C LYS A 100 10.42 -10.53 -12.06
N LEU A 101 9.55 -10.78 -11.08
CA LEU A 101 8.83 -9.71 -10.40
C LEU A 101 9.80 -8.74 -9.74
N ILE A 102 10.76 -9.26 -8.98
CA ILE A 102 11.80 -8.48 -8.31
C ILE A 102 12.70 -7.75 -9.33
N GLU A 103 13.11 -8.40 -10.42
CA GLU A 103 13.86 -7.79 -11.53
C GLU A 103 13.10 -6.59 -12.11
N LYS A 104 11.81 -6.74 -12.39
CA LYS A 104 10.98 -5.63 -12.89
C LYS A 104 10.85 -4.51 -11.86
N VAL A 105 10.76 -4.84 -10.57
CA VAL A 105 10.77 -3.86 -9.48
C VAL A 105 12.09 -3.07 -9.46
N TYR A 106 13.26 -3.69 -9.65
CA TYR A 106 14.55 -2.98 -9.82
C TYR A 106 14.52 -2.05 -11.02
N ASN A 107 14.15 -2.58 -12.19
CA ASN A 107 14.16 -1.82 -13.44
C ASN A 107 13.26 -0.57 -13.37
N ILE A 108 12.15 -0.63 -12.63
CA ILE A 108 11.27 0.53 -12.44
C ILE A 108 11.80 1.48 -11.35
N SER A 109 12.39 0.94 -10.26
CA SER A 109 12.92 1.77 -9.16
C SER A 109 14.26 2.44 -9.47
N GLY A 110 15.02 1.91 -10.44
CA GLY A 110 16.39 2.36 -10.73
C GLY A 110 17.43 1.83 -9.74
N GLU A 111 17.04 0.90 -8.86
CA GLU A 111 17.93 0.26 -7.88
C GLU A 111 18.75 -0.86 -8.50
N SER A 112 19.99 -1.03 -8.03
CA SER A 112 20.96 -1.94 -8.66
C SER A 112 21.23 -3.24 -7.90
N SER A 113 20.68 -3.44 -6.69
CA SER A 113 21.00 -4.64 -5.89
C SER A 113 19.89 -5.11 -4.95
N VAL A 114 19.75 -6.42 -4.78
CA VAL A 114 18.76 -7.03 -3.87
C VAL A 114 18.95 -6.71 -2.40
N TYR A 115 20.19 -6.52 -1.98
CA TYR A 115 20.49 -6.19 -0.59
C TYR A 115 19.99 -4.80 -0.17
N SER A 116 19.55 -3.94 -1.11
CA SER A 116 18.93 -2.64 -0.78
C SER A 116 17.47 -2.75 -0.35
N PHE A 117 16.86 -3.94 -0.43
CA PHE A 117 15.48 -4.17 -0.04
C PHE A 117 15.35 -5.05 1.20
N ASN A 118 14.48 -4.62 2.11
CA ASN A 118 13.97 -5.47 3.17
C ASN A 118 12.63 -6.08 2.72
N PHE A 119 12.55 -7.41 2.73
CA PHE A 119 11.36 -8.17 2.34
C PHE A 119 10.60 -8.65 3.58
N LYS A 120 9.32 -8.33 3.61
CA LYS A 120 8.41 -8.81 4.66
C LYS A 120 7.20 -9.47 4.01
N LEU A 121 6.82 -10.65 4.48
CA LEU A 121 5.59 -11.30 4.05
C LEU A 121 4.49 -11.05 5.07
N GLY A 122 3.33 -10.65 4.57
CA GLY A 122 2.10 -10.50 5.33
C GLY A 122 0.99 -11.39 4.77
N LEU A 123 0.23 -12.03 5.64
CA LEU A 123 -1.03 -12.68 5.30
C LEU A 123 -2.16 -11.78 5.78
N ASP A 124 -3.09 -11.48 4.89
CA ASP A 124 -4.26 -10.65 5.17
C ASP A 124 -5.52 -11.34 4.66
N TYR A 125 -6.46 -11.59 5.58
CA TYR A 125 -7.81 -12.00 5.24
C TYR A 125 -8.82 -10.90 5.53
N GLY A 126 -9.49 -10.45 4.48
CA GLY A 126 -10.47 -9.36 4.56
C GLY A 126 -11.46 -9.38 3.40
N CYS A 127 -12.73 -9.07 3.70
CA CYS A 127 -13.91 -9.19 2.83
C CYS A 127 -13.90 -10.44 1.93
N GLY A 128 -13.61 -11.61 2.53
CA GLY A 128 -13.70 -12.88 1.82
C GLY A 128 -12.53 -13.18 0.89
N PHE A 129 -11.38 -12.51 1.04
CA PHE A 129 -10.16 -12.82 0.29
C PHE A 129 -8.97 -13.03 1.22
N THR A 130 -8.24 -14.14 1.05
CA THR A 130 -6.90 -14.37 1.59
C THR A 130 -5.87 -13.83 0.62
N LYS A 131 -4.93 -13.04 1.14
CA LYS A 131 -3.88 -12.38 0.35
C LYS A 131 -2.53 -12.61 0.99
N LEU A 132 -1.56 -13.12 0.23
CA LEU A 132 -0.15 -13.09 0.61
C LEU A 132 0.48 -11.85 -0.03
N VAL A 133 1.04 -10.98 0.80
CA VAL A 133 1.53 -9.67 0.40
C VAL A 133 3.00 -9.55 0.77
N MET A 134 3.83 -9.25 -0.21
CA MET A 134 5.21 -8.86 0.00
C MET A 134 5.27 -7.35 0.20
N CYS A 135 5.70 -6.93 1.38
CA CYS A 135 6.09 -5.57 1.65
C CYS A 135 7.58 -5.41 1.36
N LEU A 136 7.87 -4.53 0.40
CA LEU A 136 9.21 -4.18 -0.02
C LEU A 136 9.52 -2.77 0.47
N GLN A 137 10.53 -2.67 1.33
CA GLN A 137 10.98 -1.41 1.91
C GLN A 137 12.39 -1.10 1.43
N LEU A 138 12.52 0.05 0.77
CA LEU A 138 13.79 0.69 0.45
C LEU A 138 14.36 1.36 1.68
N GLU A 139 15.69 1.45 1.79
CA GLU A 139 16.37 2.08 2.92
C GLU A 139 15.87 3.52 3.21
N ASN A 140 15.35 4.25 2.19
CA ASN A 140 14.89 5.64 2.32
C ASN A 140 13.53 5.95 1.67
N SER A 141 12.64 4.96 1.50
CA SER A 141 11.47 5.15 0.61
C SER A 141 10.20 4.37 1.01
N VAL A 142 9.06 4.77 0.41
CA VAL A 142 7.68 4.32 0.68
C VAL A 142 7.57 2.80 0.60
N ARG A 143 6.85 2.20 1.56
CA ARG A 143 6.53 0.76 1.58
C ARG A 143 5.70 0.39 0.35
N ASN A 144 6.24 -0.46 -0.51
CA ASN A 144 5.50 -1.01 -1.64
C ASN A 144 4.87 -2.34 -1.24
N LEU A 145 3.59 -2.52 -1.55
CA LEU A 145 2.88 -3.77 -1.33
C LEU A 145 2.69 -4.45 -2.67
N ILE A 146 3.14 -5.69 -2.73
CA ILE A 146 3.04 -6.53 -3.91
C ILE A 146 2.27 -7.79 -3.51
N PHE A 147 1.15 -8.03 -4.17
CA PHE A 147 0.30 -9.19 -3.93
C PHE A 147 0.90 -10.39 -4.65
N LEU A 148 1.34 -11.40 -3.89
CA LEU A 148 1.90 -12.64 -4.40
C LEU A 148 0.85 -13.74 -4.52
N TRP A 149 -0.22 -13.68 -3.73
CA TRP A 149 -1.32 -14.62 -3.74
C TRP A 149 -2.63 -13.91 -3.47
N VAL A 150 -3.69 -14.25 -4.19
CA VAL A 150 -5.07 -13.82 -3.90
C VAL A 150 -6.04 -14.97 -4.16
N SER A 151 -6.87 -15.31 -3.18
CA SER A 151 -7.92 -16.32 -3.30
C SER A 151 -9.11 -16.00 -2.39
N SER A 152 -10.30 -16.50 -2.71
CA SER A 152 -11.50 -16.36 -1.87
C SER A 152 -11.52 -17.28 -0.63
N ALA A 153 -10.60 -18.25 -0.57
CA ALA A 153 -10.54 -19.25 0.49
C ALA A 153 -10.30 -18.62 1.89
N PRO A 154 -10.88 -19.20 2.97
CA PRO A 154 -10.72 -18.74 4.34
C PRO A 154 -9.33 -19.04 4.96
N GLU A 155 -9.03 -18.40 6.09
CA GLU A 155 -7.83 -18.66 6.88
C GLU A 155 -7.95 -19.95 7.70
N ASN A 156 -7.15 -20.95 7.35
CA ASN A 156 -6.93 -22.15 8.14
C ASN A 156 -5.52 -22.69 7.87
N ASN A 157 -5.05 -23.63 8.71
CA ASN A 157 -3.71 -24.20 8.58
C ASN A 157 -3.54 -24.90 7.22
N TYR A 158 -4.54 -25.66 6.74
CA TYR A 158 -4.51 -26.36 5.46
C TYR A 158 -4.27 -25.40 4.28
N ASN A 159 -5.08 -24.35 4.13
CA ASN A 159 -4.93 -23.37 3.07
C ASN A 159 -3.59 -22.61 3.17
N PHE A 160 -3.16 -22.26 4.38
CA PHE A 160 -1.86 -21.61 4.58
C PHE A 160 -0.70 -22.53 4.22
N SER A 161 -0.81 -23.84 4.46
CA SER A 161 0.19 -24.83 4.03
C SER A 161 0.32 -24.87 2.51
N ILE A 162 -0.79 -24.79 1.77
CA ILE A 162 -0.77 -24.73 0.30
C ILE A 162 -0.12 -23.42 -0.19
N ILE A 163 -0.46 -22.30 0.44
CA ILE A 163 0.08 -20.98 0.07
C ILE A 163 1.59 -20.91 0.33
N LEU A 164 2.01 -21.27 1.55
CA LEU A 164 3.39 -21.09 1.99
C LEU A 164 4.31 -22.18 1.45
N ASN A 165 3.84 -23.40 1.18
CA ASN A 165 4.64 -24.45 0.53
C ASN A 165 4.65 -24.37 -1.00
N ALA A 166 4.04 -23.33 -1.60
CA ALA A 166 4.20 -23.09 -3.02
C ALA A 166 5.70 -22.99 -3.37
N PRO A 167 6.21 -23.73 -4.38
CA PRO A 167 7.64 -23.83 -4.65
C PRO A 167 8.34 -22.47 -4.83
N GLU A 168 7.67 -21.53 -5.47
CA GLU A 168 8.16 -20.18 -5.71
C GLU A 168 8.30 -19.39 -4.41
N ILE A 169 7.33 -19.53 -3.51
CA ILE A 169 7.32 -18.89 -2.18
C ILE A 169 8.38 -19.50 -1.28
N GLN A 170 8.50 -20.84 -1.27
CA GLN A 170 9.54 -21.53 -0.52
C GLN A 170 10.94 -21.14 -1.00
N LYS A 171 11.16 -21.14 -2.32
CA LYS A 171 12.42 -20.67 -2.90
C LYS A 171 12.72 -19.23 -2.43
N PHE A 172 11.74 -18.35 -2.49
CA PHE A 172 11.89 -16.96 -2.03
C PHE A 172 12.20 -16.85 -0.53
N ILE A 173 11.56 -17.63 0.33
CA ILE A 173 11.85 -17.63 1.78
C ILE A 173 13.27 -18.15 2.06
N HIS A 174 13.75 -19.15 1.32
CA HIS A 174 15.07 -19.73 1.53
C HIS A 174 16.21 -18.86 0.97
N GLU A 175 16.00 -18.25 -0.19
CA GLU A 175 17.03 -17.45 -0.86
C GLU A 175 17.16 -16.04 -0.30
N TYR A 176 16.08 -15.49 0.27
CA TYR A 176 16.01 -14.11 0.73
C TYR A 176 15.75 -14.09 2.25
N ASN A 177 16.34 -13.11 2.95
CA ASN A 177 16.13 -12.95 4.40
C ASN A 177 14.74 -12.37 4.70
N VAL A 178 13.71 -13.18 4.51
CA VAL A 178 12.30 -12.80 4.65
C VAL A 178 11.88 -12.88 6.11
N SER A 179 11.19 -11.84 6.58
CA SER A 179 10.51 -11.87 7.88
C SER A 179 8.99 -11.84 7.70
N PHE A 180 8.27 -12.47 8.63
CA PHE A 180 6.82 -12.57 8.60
C PHE A 180 6.19 -11.52 9.52
N THR A 181 5.29 -10.71 8.97
CA THR A 181 4.50 -9.70 9.70
C THR A 181 3.04 -10.10 9.65
N PHE A 182 2.66 -11.09 10.46
CA PHE A 182 1.31 -11.63 10.50
C PHE A 182 0.59 -11.16 11.75
N ASP A 183 -0.74 -11.15 11.71
CA ASP A 183 -1.52 -11.11 12.94
C ASP A 183 -1.26 -12.39 13.77
N LEU A 184 -1.55 -12.34 15.08
CA LEU A 184 -1.25 -13.46 15.98
C LEU A 184 -2.03 -14.73 15.66
N LYS A 185 -3.25 -14.62 15.12
CA LYS A 185 -4.06 -15.77 14.73
C LYS A 185 -3.49 -16.40 13.47
N ALA A 186 -3.15 -15.60 12.46
CA ALA A 186 -2.53 -16.07 11.24
C ALA A 186 -1.16 -16.71 11.52
N ALA A 187 -0.34 -16.11 12.39
CA ALA A 187 0.93 -16.70 12.83
C ALA A 187 0.73 -18.05 13.54
N ALA A 188 -0.23 -18.14 14.48
CA ALA A 188 -0.53 -19.40 15.15
C ALA A 188 -1.02 -20.48 14.18
N LEU A 189 -1.85 -20.13 13.21
CA LEU A 189 -2.30 -21.05 12.15
C LEU A 189 -1.13 -21.53 11.28
N CYS A 190 -0.23 -20.63 10.88
CA CYS A 190 0.97 -21.00 10.12
C CYS A 190 1.88 -21.95 10.89
N LEU A 191 1.91 -21.80 12.22
CA LEU A 191 2.70 -22.64 13.10
C LEU A 191 1.94 -23.85 13.60
N GLY A 192 0.66 -24.07 13.29
CA GLY A 192 -0.09 -25.21 13.85
C GLY A 192 -0.23 -25.17 15.39
N ILE A 193 -0.31 -23.97 15.98
CA ILE A 193 -0.42 -23.74 17.42
C ILE A 193 -1.87 -23.46 17.80
N MET A 194 -2.36 -24.14 18.84
CA MET A 194 -3.68 -23.90 19.41
C MET A 194 -3.70 -22.61 20.24
N LEU A 195 -4.60 -21.68 19.90
CA LEU A 195 -4.82 -20.41 20.62
C LEU A 195 -5.53 -20.54 21.99
N GLY A 196 -5.53 -21.75 22.57
CA GLY A 196 -6.18 -22.09 23.84
C GLY A 196 -5.28 -21.87 25.05
N ARG A 197 -4.80 -22.95 25.67
CA ARG A 197 -3.99 -22.91 26.89
C ARG A 197 -2.57 -22.38 26.67
N TYR A 198 -1.95 -22.69 25.53
CA TYR A 198 -0.57 -22.30 25.20
C TYR A 198 -0.50 -21.39 23.95
N PRO A 199 -1.16 -20.21 23.97
CA PRO A 199 -1.41 -19.42 22.78
C PRO A 199 -0.21 -18.60 22.28
N CYS A 200 0.90 -18.56 23.02
CA CYS A 200 2.08 -17.80 22.61
C CYS A 200 2.84 -18.56 21.51
N ILE A 201 3.16 -17.86 20.43
CA ILE A 201 3.91 -18.43 19.30
C ILE A 201 5.43 -18.45 19.54
N TRP A 202 5.93 -17.70 20.53
CA TRP A 202 7.37 -17.58 20.80
C TRP A 202 7.84 -18.38 22.01
N CYS A 203 6.96 -18.74 22.94
CA CYS A 203 7.28 -19.57 24.08
C CYS A 203 6.11 -20.46 24.53
N VAL A 204 6.41 -21.46 25.36
CA VAL A 204 5.43 -22.34 25.98
C VAL A 204 4.88 -21.67 27.25
N TRP A 205 3.99 -20.70 27.04
CA TRP A 205 3.32 -19.96 28.12
C TRP A 205 1.94 -20.53 28.41
N ASP A 206 1.69 -20.99 29.64
CA ASP A 206 0.34 -21.37 30.09
C ASP A 206 -0.47 -20.11 30.42
N ALA A 207 -1.47 -19.80 29.61
CA ALA A 207 -2.33 -18.63 29.79
C ALA A 207 -3.05 -18.60 31.14
N LYS A 208 -3.23 -19.74 31.81
CA LYS A 208 -3.82 -19.82 33.17
C LYS A 208 -2.85 -19.37 34.26
N SER A 209 -1.53 -19.41 34.01
CA SER A 209 -0.50 -19.02 34.98
C SER A 209 -0.35 -17.50 35.15
N GLY A 210 -0.99 -16.71 34.29
CA GLY A 210 -0.87 -15.25 34.33
C GLY A 210 0.52 -14.76 33.90
N LEU A 211 1.00 -13.67 34.53
CA LEU A 211 2.31 -13.07 34.22
C LEU A 211 3.49 -13.72 34.95
N ASP A 212 3.21 -14.55 35.97
CA ASP A 212 4.20 -15.12 36.89
C ASP A 212 4.77 -16.46 36.40
N HIS A 213 4.93 -16.60 35.08
CA HIS A 213 5.45 -17.83 34.47
C HIS A 213 6.90 -18.10 34.93
N VAL A 214 7.15 -19.31 35.44
CA VAL A 214 8.39 -19.70 36.13
C VAL A 214 9.44 -20.31 35.18
N GLU A 215 9.05 -20.86 34.03
CA GLU A 215 9.95 -21.54 33.07
C GLU A 215 9.84 -21.01 31.64
N PHE A 216 10.75 -20.10 31.26
CA PHE A 216 10.76 -19.56 29.90
C PHE A 216 11.31 -20.58 28.89
N LYS A 217 10.44 -21.43 28.32
CA LYS A 217 10.76 -22.35 27.22
C LYS A 217 10.40 -21.72 25.88
N SER A 218 11.39 -21.36 25.07
CA SER A 218 11.20 -20.78 23.73
C SER A 218 10.69 -21.81 22.72
N ARG A 219 9.87 -21.39 21.75
CA ARG A 219 9.47 -22.21 20.60
C ARG A 219 10.44 -22.05 19.44
N SER A 220 10.62 -23.13 18.70
CA SER A 220 11.37 -23.20 17.44
C SER A 220 10.75 -24.28 16.57
N SER A 221 11.11 -24.31 15.30
CA SER A 221 10.68 -25.38 14.37
C SER A 221 11.06 -26.78 14.89
N ALA A 222 12.23 -26.91 15.54
CA ALA A 222 12.70 -28.18 16.09
C ALA A 222 11.84 -28.64 17.28
N HIS A 223 11.54 -27.72 18.20
CA HIS A 223 10.62 -27.99 19.31
C HIS A 223 9.22 -28.35 18.80
N HIS A 224 8.74 -27.66 17.77
CA HIS A 224 7.44 -27.92 17.18
C HIS A 224 7.36 -29.30 16.53
N ALA A 225 8.37 -29.66 15.74
CA ALA A 225 8.46 -30.98 15.11
C ALA A 225 8.48 -32.11 16.16
N GLU A 226 9.22 -31.94 17.25
CA GLU A 226 9.25 -32.89 18.37
C GLU A 226 7.87 -33.06 19.01
N MET A 227 7.16 -31.96 19.30
CA MET A 227 5.82 -32.03 19.90
C MET A 227 4.78 -32.60 18.94
N TYR A 228 4.86 -32.28 17.65
CA TYR A 228 3.97 -32.85 16.64
C TYR A 228 4.21 -34.34 16.45
N GLN A 229 5.48 -34.78 16.42
CA GLN A 229 5.83 -36.20 16.38
C GLN A 229 5.26 -36.94 17.59
N LYS A 230 5.43 -36.40 18.80
CA LYS A 230 4.84 -36.95 20.03
C LYS A 230 3.32 -37.08 19.93
N LEU A 231 2.65 -36.05 19.41
CA LEU A 231 1.20 -36.05 19.19
C LEU A 231 0.76 -37.18 18.26
N CYS A 232 1.49 -37.40 17.17
CA CYS A 232 1.23 -38.48 16.22
C CYS A 232 1.47 -39.87 16.83
N GLU A 233 2.58 -40.06 17.54
CA GLU A 233 3.00 -41.34 18.10
C GLU A 233 2.16 -41.79 19.30
N GLU A 234 1.85 -40.88 20.23
CA GLU A 234 1.13 -41.22 21.46
C GLU A 234 -0.39 -41.22 21.28
N TYR A 235 -0.92 -40.39 20.37
CA TYR A 235 -2.36 -40.12 20.28
C TYR A 235 -2.97 -40.36 18.90
N ASN A 236 -2.24 -41.03 17.99
CA ASN A 236 -2.73 -41.41 16.64
C ASN A 236 -3.44 -40.25 15.92
N SER A 237 -2.87 -39.04 16.00
CA SER A 237 -3.40 -37.83 15.35
C SER A 237 -4.76 -37.29 15.86
N ASP A 238 -5.23 -37.65 17.07
CA ASP A 238 -6.36 -36.95 17.73
C ASP A 238 -5.92 -35.57 18.26
N SER A 239 -5.62 -34.69 17.30
CA SER A 239 -4.79 -33.51 17.53
C SER A 239 -5.39 -32.47 18.47
N LYS A 240 -6.72 -32.39 18.57
CA LYS A 240 -7.38 -31.34 19.38
C LYS A 240 -7.47 -31.71 20.84
N ASN A 241 -7.68 -32.99 21.16
CA ASN A 241 -7.88 -33.42 22.53
C ASN A 241 -6.54 -33.50 23.28
N HIS A 242 -5.45 -33.71 22.56
CA HIS A 242 -4.12 -33.95 23.13
C HIS A 242 -3.07 -32.89 22.80
N ALA A 243 -3.44 -31.80 22.09
CA ALA A 243 -2.53 -30.67 21.90
C ALA A 243 -1.98 -30.13 23.23
N ILE A 244 -2.78 -30.16 24.31
CA ILE A 244 -2.35 -29.72 25.64
C ILE A 244 -1.17 -30.56 26.17
N ASP A 245 -1.11 -31.86 25.83
CA ASP A 245 -0.05 -32.79 26.22
C ASP A 245 1.24 -32.62 25.38
N CYS A 246 1.13 -31.82 24.31
CA CYS A 246 2.17 -31.52 23.33
C CYS A 246 2.42 -30.00 23.23
N ASP A 247 2.47 -29.30 24.37
CA ASP A 247 2.75 -27.86 24.46
C ASP A 247 1.86 -26.98 23.55
N GLY A 248 0.61 -27.39 23.30
CA GLY A 248 -0.35 -26.67 22.45
C GLY A 248 -0.13 -26.82 20.94
N VAL A 249 0.77 -27.70 20.51
CA VAL A 249 0.94 -28.07 19.10
C VAL A 249 -0.22 -28.96 18.69
N GLU A 250 -0.93 -28.57 17.63
CA GLU A 250 -2.08 -29.33 17.09
C GLU A 250 -1.92 -29.74 15.62
N ASP A 251 -1.01 -29.10 14.88
CA ASP A 251 -0.77 -29.46 13.48
C ASP A 251 0.69 -29.24 13.10
N MET A 252 1.08 -29.77 11.93
CA MET A 252 2.38 -29.48 11.35
C MET A 252 2.45 -27.99 10.95
N GLU A 253 3.64 -27.41 11.04
CA GLU A 253 3.85 -26.05 10.57
C GLU A 253 3.70 -25.96 9.04
N ALA A 254 3.02 -24.92 8.57
CA ALA A 254 2.83 -24.61 7.16
C ALA A 254 4.10 -24.08 6.48
N LEU A 255 5.08 -23.62 7.26
CA LEU A 255 6.26 -22.90 6.77
C LEU A 255 7.31 -23.81 6.12
N GLY A 256 7.37 -25.10 6.47
CA GLY A 256 8.34 -26.03 5.89
C GLY A 256 9.82 -25.69 6.13
N VAL A 257 10.14 -24.73 7.02
CA VAL A 257 11.50 -24.26 7.31
C VAL A 257 12.05 -24.95 8.55
N TRP A 258 13.17 -25.65 8.41
CA TRP A 258 13.79 -26.41 9.48
C TRP A 258 14.89 -25.61 10.19
N MET A 259 14.89 -25.67 11.52
CA MET A 259 15.91 -25.16 12.47
C MET A 259 15.98 -23.64 12.66
N VAL A 260 14.84 -22.97 12.88
CA VAL A 260 14.83 -21.51 13.16
C VAL A 260 14.07 -21.19 14.46
N ASP A 261 14.58 -20.21 15.21
CA ASP A 261 13.90 -19.58 16.33
C ASP A 261 12.72 -18.76 15.78
N TYR A 262 11.49 -19.05 16.21
CA TYR A 262 10.31 -18.34 15.71
C TYR A 262 10.37 -16.82 15.99
N MET A 263 11.14 -16.39 16.98
CA MET A 263 11.35 -14.96 17.27
C MET A 263 12.25 -14.27 16.23
N GLN A 264 13.01 -15.03 15.44
CA GLN A 264 13.76 -14.52 14.29
C GLN A 264 12.88 -14.40 13.04
N MET A 265 11.91 -15.30 12.85
CA MET A 265 11.05 -15.32 11.66
C MET A 265 9.85 -14.39 11.78
N PHE A 266 9.18 -14.38 12.93
CA PHE A 266 7.95 -13.62 13.13
C PHE A 266 8.21 -12.32 13.87
N ASN A 267 7.93 -11.22 13.17
CA ASN A 267 7.95 -9.89 13.75
C ASN A 267 6.80 -9.73 14.77
N ILE A 268 7.02 -8.90 15.78
CA ILE A 268 5.97 -8.57 16.75
C ILE A 268 4.96 -7.60 16.10
N PRO A 269 3.67 -7.95 16.02
CA PRO A 269 2.65 -7.12 15.38
C PRO A 269 2.20 -6.00 16.33
N GLU A 270 2.83 -4.82 16.26
CA GLU A 270 2.61 -3.76 17.26
C GLU A 270 1.20 -3.17 17.22
N LEU A 271 0.56 -3.13 16.04
CA LEU A 271 -0.81 -2.64 15.93
C LEU A 271 -1.77 -3.60 16.64
N HIS A 272 -1.59 -4.90 16.48
CA HIS A 272 -2.40 -5.88 17.19
C HIS A 272 -2.17 -5.86 18.70
N LEU A 273 -0.93 -5.61 19.16
CA LEU A 273 -0.65 -5.40 20.58
C LEU A 273 -1.34 -4.14 21.10
N LEU A 274 -1.24 -3.02 20.37
CA LEU A 274 -1.87 -1.75 20.71
C LEU A 274 -3.38 -1.93 20.87
N LEU A 275 -4.03 -2.52 19.86
CA LEU A 275 -5.47 -2.71 19.85
C LEU A 275 -5.91 -3.65 20.97
N GLY A 276 -5.26 -4.80 21.13
CA GLY A 276 -5.74 -5.78 22.10
C GLY A 276 -5.45 -5.44 23.55
N VAL A 277 -4.30 -4.84 23.87
CA VAL A 277 -4.01 -4.38 25.25
C VAL A 277 -4.79 -3.10 25.55
N GLY A 278 -4.76 -2.14 24.63
CA GLY A 278 -5.46 -0.86 24.77
C GLY A 278 -6.96 -1.03 24.93
N GLN A 279 -7.61 -1.81 24.05
CA GLN A 279 -9.06 -2.06 24.14
C GLN A 279 -9.43 -2.83 25.42
N LYS A 280 -8.61 -3.77 25.87
CA LYS A 280 -8.86 -4.53 27.11
C LYS A 280 -8.88 -3.59 28.33
N LEU A 281 -7.87 -2.75 28.46
CA LEU A 281 -7.78 -1.78 29.56
C LEU A 281 -8.88 -0.73 29.45
N TYR A 282 -9.12 -0.20 28.25
CA TYR A 282 -10.18 0.76 28.00
C TYR A 282 -11.56 0.23 28.41
N ASN A 283 -11.91 -1.00 27.99
CA ASN A 283 -13.17 -1.63 28.33
C ASN A 283 -13.32 -1.83 29.85
N ALA A 284 -12.23 -2.20 30.53
CA ALA A 284 -12.24 -2.32 31.99
C ALA A 284 -12.44 -0.98 32.71
N ILE A 285 -11.96 0.13 32.14
CA ILE A 285 -12.22 1.48 32.68
C ILE A 285 -13.69 1.85 32.47
N VAL A 286 -14.19 1.73 31.24
CA VAL A 286 -15.57 2.07 30.87
C VAL A 286 -16.58 1.26 31.68
N ALA A 287 -16.30 0.00 31.98
CA ALA A 287 -17.16 -0.85 32.81
C ALA A 287 -17.31 -0.36 34.27
N THR A 288 -16.46 0.56 34.73
CA THR A 288 -16.53 1.15 36.08
C THR A 288 -17.12 2.56 36.09
N MET A 289 -17.44 3.13 34.92
CA MET A 289 -18.02 4.46 34.81
C MET A 289 -19.52 4.45 35.14
N SER A 290 -19.99 5.48 35.81
CA SER A 290 -21.42 5.81 35.93
C SER A 290 -21.99 6.31 34.60
N GLU A 291 -23.33 6.37 34.47
CA GLU A 291 -23.98 6.88 33.26
C GLU A 291 -23.58 8.33 32.92
N GLU A 292 -23.44 9.19 33.93
CA GLU A 292 -23.03 10.59 33.75
C GLU A 292 -21.58 10.70 33.23
N GLU A 293 -20.68 9.86 33.76
CA GLU A 293 -19.29 9.80 33.33
C GLU A 293 -19.18 9.25 31.90
N LEU A 294 -20.00 8.27 31.54
CA LEU A 294 -20.05 7.74 30.17
C LEU A 294 -20.46 8.81 29.16
N VAL A 295 -21.49 9.61 29.47
CA VAL A 295 -21.93 10.71 28.60
C VAL A 295 -20.81 11.74 28.42
N THR A 296 -20.17 12.14 29.52
CA THR A 296 -19.06 13.10 29.50
C THR A 296 -17.87 12.56 28.70
N HIS A 297 -17.54 11.28 28.88
CA HIS A 297 -16.46 10.62 28.17
C HIS A 297 -16.75 10.48 26.67
N GLU A 298 -17.97 10.15 26.29
CA GLU A 298 -18.36 10.05 24.87
C GLU A 298 -18.31 11.43 24.17
N LEU A 299 -18.64 12.52 24.88
CA LEU A 299 -18.45 13.88 24.38
C LEU A 299 -16.96 14.21 24.21
N LEU A 300 -16.10 13.80 25.14
CA LEU A 300 -14.65 13.97 25.03
C LEU A 300 -14.08 13.23 23.81
N LEU A 301 -14.52 12.00 23.55
CA LEU A 301 -14.12 11.24 22.36
C LEU A 301 -14.52 11.97 21.07
N LYS A 302 -15.76 12.46 21.00
CA LYS A 302 -16.25 13.24 19.84
C LYS A 302 -15.44 14.52 19.64
N HIS A 303 -15.16 15.26 20.70
CA HIS A 303 -14.37 16.49 20.64
C HIS A 303 -12.96 16.23 20.09
N ASN A 304 -12.36 15.08 20.41
CA ASN A 304 -11.04 14.67 19.94
C ASN A 304 -11.06 13.94 18.58
N ASN A 305 -12.20 13.91 17.89
CA ASN A 305 -12.40 13.19 16.62
C ASN A 305 -11.98 11.71 16.73
N ILE A 306 -12.39 11.06 17.82
CA ILE A 306 -12.17 9.63 18.08
C ILE A 306 -13.50 8.92 17.84
N SER A 307 -13.54 8.11 16.79
CA SER A 307 -14.71 7.36 16.38
C SER A 307 -14.49 5.86 16.61
N ARG A 308 -15.57 5.15 16.94
CA ARG A 308 -15.59 3.68 16.96
C ARG A 308 -15.84 3.16 15.54
N SER A 309 -15.27 2.00 15.24
CA SER A 309 -15.51 1.34 13.96
C SER A 309 -16.97 0.88 13.85
N SER A 310 -17.56 1.04 12.66
CA SER A 310 -18.85 0.44 12.29
C SER A 310 -18.75 -1.08 12.03
N TYR A 311 -17.56 -1.56 11.68
CA TYR A 311 -17.20 -2.99 11.64
C TYR A 311 -16.65 -3.47 13.01
N HIS A 312 -16.67 -4.77 13.31
CA HIS A 312 -16.15 -5.34 14.57
C HIS A 312 -16.83 -4.86 15.87
N GLY A 313 -18.15 -4.64 15.85
CA GLY A 313 -18.95 -4.52 17.08
C GLY A 313 -18.63 -3.28 17.95
N GLY A 314 -18.13 -2.19 17.35
CA GLY A 314 -17.87 -0.93 18.06
C GLY A 314 -16.50 -0.83 18.75
N ALA A 315 -15.53 -1.67 18.37
CA ALA A 315 -14.14 -1.53 18.80
C ALA A 315 -13.44 -0.31 18.15
N PHE A 316 -12.34 0.14 18.72
CA PHE A 316 -11.51 1.19 18.12
C PHE A 316 -10.57 0.63 17.06
N GLU A 317 -10.38 1.37 15.97
CA GLU A 317 -9.32 1.12 14.99
C GLU A 317 -7.97 1.67 15.47
N GLY A 318 -6.88 1.34 14.77
CA GLY A 318 -5.52 1.72 15.15
C GLY A 318 -5.34 3.21 15.40
N ASN A 319 -5.85 4.05 14.49
CA ASN A 319 -5.76 5.51 14.62
C ASN A 319 -6.52 6.04 15.84
N ALA A 320 -7.73 5.51 16.09
CA ALA A 320 -8.53 5.89 17.24
C ALA A 320 -7.83 5.49 18.55
N MET A 321 -7.29 4.27 18.63
CA MET A 321 -6.57 3.80 19.81
C MET A 321 -5.28 4.59 20.06
N ARG A 322 -4.54 4.98 19.02
CA ARG A 322 -3.37 5.88 19.16
C ARG A 322 -3.76 7.24 19.74
N LYS A 323 -4.87 7.83 19.26
CA LYS A 323 -5.39 9.09 19.83
C LYS A 323 -5.78 8.92 21.30
N ILE A 324 -6.40 7.81 21.67
CA ILE A 324 -6.70 7.50 23.08
C ILE A 324 -5.41 7.44 23.89
N THR A 325 -4.38 6.71 23.44
CA THR A 325 -3.13 6.62 24.20
C THR A 325 -2.48 7.99 24.45
N LEU A 326 -2.52 8.89 23.46
CA LEU A 326 -2.03 10.26 23.57
C LEU A 326 -2.88 11.11 24.52
N MET A 327 -4.21 11.03 24.40
CA MET A 327 -5.15 11.75 25.26
C MET A 327 -4.94 11.37 26.74
N VAL A 328 -4.74 10.09 27.02
CA VAL A 328 -4.54 9.56 28.38
C VAL A 328 -3.23 10.03 28.99
N GLU A 329 -2.19 10.19 28.17
CA GLU A 329 -0.91 10.73 28.63
C GLU A 329 -1.02 12.22 28.98
N GLN A 330 -1.72 13.00 28.14
CA GLN A 330 -1.82 14.46 28.27
C GLN A 330 -2.83 14.93 29.32
N ILE A 331 -4.02 14.32 29.31
CA ILE A 331 -5.19 14.80 30.06
C ILE A 331 -5.54 13.81 31.19
N GLY A 332 -5.17 12.53 31.05
CA GLY A 332 -5.61 11.47 31.94
C GLY A 332 -7.04 11.02 31.66
N PHE A 333 -7.47 9.97 32.35
CA PHE A 333 -8.90 9.62 32.39
C PHE A 333 -9.61 10.44 33.47
N PRO A 334 -10.91 10.75 33.28
CA PRO A 334 -11.73 11.33 34.34
C PRO A 334 -11.77 10.46 35.60
N ILE A 335 -11.71 9.13 35.43
CA ILE A 335 -11.68 8.15 36.53
C ILE A 335 -10.26 7.63 36.73
N SER A 336 -9.76 7.74 37.95
CA SER A 336 -8.49 7.15 38.38
C SER A 336 -8.72 5.81 39.06
N ASN A 337 -8.76 4.73 38.29
CA ASN A 337 -8.72 3.34 38.79
C ASN A 337 -7.44 2.61 38.33
N SER A 338 -7.21 1.39 38.83
CA SER A 338 -6.02 0.60 38.47
C SER A 338 -5.89 0.38 36.95
N SER A 339 -6.99 0.14 36.23
CA SER A 339 -7.01 0.00 34.77
C SER A 339 -6.60 1.28 34.03
N SER A 340 -6.99 2.45 34.54
CA SER A 340 -6.61 3.76 33.97
C SER A 340 -5.11 4.05 34.16
N ILE A 341 -4.55 3.66 35.32
CA ILE A 341 -3.12 3.76 35.61
C ILE A 341 -2.35 2.80 34.67
N ALA A 342 -2.82 1.56 34.55
CA ALA A 342 -2.22 0.59 33.64
C ALA A 342 -2.29 1.07 32.18
N LEU A 343 -3.39 1.68 31.73
CA LEU A 343 -3.50 2.24 30.38
C LEU A 343 -2.54 3.42 30.18
N LYS A 344 -2.36 4.29 31.19
CA LYS A 344 -1.36 5.35 31.14
C LYS A 344 0.07 4.80 31.02
N ARG A 345 0.41 3.76 31.79
CA ARG A 345 1.72 3.07 31.66
C ARG A 345 1.87 2.37 30.32
N PHE A 346 0.79 1.80 29.79
CA PHE A 346 0.81 1.22 28.45
C PHE A 346 1.01 2.27 27.36
N SER A 347 0.42 3.47 27.48
CA SER A 347 0.69 4.59 26.56
C SER A 347 2.18 4.93 26.52
N GLU A 348 2.87 4.86 27.66
CA GLU A 348 4.32 5.07 27.74
C GLU A 348 5.09 3.98 26.98
N VAL A 349 4.68 2.72 27.07
CA VAL A 349 5.25 1.63 26.24
C VAL A 349 5.06 1.92 24.74
N VAL A 350 3.85 2.34 24.34
CA VAL A 350 3.55 2.68 22.94
C VAL A 350 4.44 3.82 22.45
N ARG A 351 4.57 4.90 23.23
CA ARG A 351 5.42 6.05 22.89
C ARG A 351 6.89 5.67 22.80
N THR A 352 7.37 4.85 23.73
CA THR A 352 8.80 4.53 23.87
C THR A 352 9.29 3.50 22.85
N CYS A 353 8.47 2.52 22.44
CA CYS A 353 8.95 1.47 21.53
C CYS A 353 8.00 1.00 20.42
N PHE A 354 6.76 1.51 20.27
CA PHE A 354 5.89 1.11 19.14
C PHE A 354 6.09 2.01 17.90
N GLY A 355 6.89 3.07 18.01
CA GLY A 355 7.29 3.93 16.89
C GLY A 355 8.41 3.32 16.03
N GLN A 356 8.83 4.05 14.99
CA GLN A 356 9.97 3.67 14.15
C GLN A 356 11.28 3.64 14.94
N LYS A 357 11.46 4.59 15.85
CA LYS A 357 12.65 4.73 16.70
C LYS A 357 12.26 4.59 18.16
N ILE A 358 13.19 4.06 18.96
CA ILE A 358 13.06 4.02 20.41
C ILE A 358 13.14 5.45 20.95
N GLN A 359 12.26 5.77 21.90
CA GLN A 359 12.22 7.05 22.59
C GLN A 359 12.29 6.83 24.10
N GLY A 360 13.43 7.16 24.73
CA GLY A 360 13.61 6.99 26.17
C GLY A 360 13.79 5.51 26.59
N ASP A 361 13.55 5.22 27.87
CA ASP A 361 13.76 3.88 28.44
C ASP A 361 12.50 3.01 28.33
N TYR A 362 12.37 2.32 27.20
CA TYR A 362 11.26 1.40 26.95
C TYR A 362 11.28 0.16 27.88
N LYS A 363 12.43 -0.24 28.41
CA LYS A 363 12.52 -1.38 29.33
C LYS A 363 11.89 -1.02 30.67
N LEU A 364 12.19 0.18 31.17
CA LEU A 364 11.54 0.72 32.35
C LEU A 364 10.03 0.92 32.14
N ALA A 365 9.62 1.42 30.98
CA ALA A 365 8.19 1.60 30.65
C ALA A 365 7.43 0.25 30.67
N ILE A 366 8.00 -0.81 30.10
CA ILE A 366 7.40 -2.15 30.10
C ILE A 366 7.32 -2.71 31.52
N PHE A 367 8.38 -2.55 32.33
CA PHE A 367 8.38 -2.98 33.72
C PHE A 367 7.29 -2.26 34.53
N GLN A 368 7.18 -0.94 34.41
CA GLN A 368 6.15 -0.15 35.10
C GLN A 368 4.73 -0.50 34.63
N PHE A 369 4.57 -0.81 33.34
CA PHE A 369 3.31 -1.31 32.81
C PHE A 369 2.94 -2.68 33.40
N GLU A 370 3.88 -3.61 33.50
CA GLU A 370 3.65 -4.94 34.07
C GLU A 370 3.13 -4.83 35.51
N GLU A 371 3.81 -4.04 36.34
CA GLU A 371 3.42 -3.84 37.75
C GLU A 371 2.04 -3.18 37.86
N ALA A 372 1.77 -2.16 37.04
CA ALA A 372 0.44 -1.54 37.01
C ALA A 372 -0.65 -2.50 36.52
N PHE A 373 -0.34 -3.36 35.54
CA PHE A 373 -1.29 -4.34 35.00
C PHE A 373 -1.66 -5.39 36.06
N LYS A 374 -0.69 -5.89 36.84
CA LYS A 374 -0.95 -6.84 37.94
C LYS A 374 -1.99 -6.31 38.93
N LEU A 375 -1.94 -5.01 39.24
CA LEU A 375 -2.89 -4.34 40.14
C LEU A 375 -4.31 -4.21 39.58
N THR A 376 -4.53 -4.45 38.28
CA THR A 376 -5.87 -4.42 37.68
C THR A 376 -6.71 -5.65 38.02
N GLY A 377 -6.07 -6.77 38.38
CA GLY A 377 -6.74 -8.06 38.55
C GLY A 377 -7.32 -8.66 37.26
N LEU A 378 -7.05 -8.06 36.09
CA LEU A 378 -7.53 -8.57 34.81
C LEU A 378 -6.72 -9.80 34.37
N ASN A 379 -7.40 -10.76 33.74
CA ASN A 379 -6.74 -11.93 33.16
C ASN A 379 -5.66 -11.53 32.14
N CYS A 380 -4.47 -12.09 32.25
CA CYS A 380 -3.39 -11.85 31.29
C CYS A 380 -3.78 -12.42 29.91
N SER A 381 -3.88 -11.55 28.89
CA SER A 381 -4.07 -12.01 27.51
C SER A 381 -2.72 -12.32 26.87
N THR A 382 -2.72 -13.09 25.77
CA THR A 382 -1.50 -13.35 24.99
C THR A 382 -0.78 -12.06 24.61
N LYS A 383 -1.53 -11.01 24.26
CA LYS A 383 -0.95 -9.71 23.89
C LYS A 383 -0.27 -9.00 25.07
N VAL A 384 -0.84 -9.08 26.27
CA VAL A 384 -0.18 -8.55 27.48
C VAL A 384 1.09 -9.34 27.79
N HIS A 385 1.02 -10.68 27.73
CA HIS A 385 2.19 -11.54 27.89
C HIS A 385 3.31 -11.19 26.89
N ILE A 386 2.98 -10.99 25.61
CA ILE A 386 3.95 -10.61 24.56
C ILE A 386 4.62 -9.27 24.90
N VAL A 387 3.85 -8.27 25.33
CA VAL A 387 4.41 -6.98 25.75
C VAL A 387 5.42 -7.15 26.89
N CYS A 388 5.05 -7.91 27.94
CA CYS A 388 5.87 -8.03 29.14
C CYS A 388 7.06 -9.00 29.00
N ARG A 389 7.03 -9.95 28.07
CA ARG A 389 8.04 -11.02 27.96
C ARG A 389 8.81 -11.05 26.65
N HIS A 390 8.23 -10.60 25.54
CA HIS A 390 8.84 -10.76 24.21
C HIS A 390 9.31 -9.45 23.57
N VAL A 391 8.73 -8.29 23.90
CA VAL A 391 9.13 -7.02 23.29
C VAL A 391 10.60 -6.65 23.60
N ILE A 392 11.02 -6.78 24.85
CA ILE A 392 12.41 -6.47 25.24
C ILE A 392 13.44 -7.37 24.52
N PRO A 393 13.35 -8.72 24.59
CA PRO A 393 14.33 -9.56 23.91
C PRO A 393 14.26 -9.42 22.39
N PHE A 394 13.07 -9.21 21.81
CA PHE A 394 12.92 -9.02 20.37
C PHE A 394 13.65 -7.76 19.88
N ILE A 395 13.38 -6.61 20.49
CA ILE A 395 14.03 -5.34 20.14
C ILE A 395 15.54 -5.45 20.34
N THR A 396 15.99 -6.04 21.45
CA THR A 396 17.42 -6.10 21.79
C THR A 396 18.22 -7.00 20.84
N LYS A 397 17.60 -8.09 20.35
CA LYS A 397 18.31 -9.14 19.59
C LYS A 397 18.12 -9.01 18.07
N PHE A 398 16.95 -8.56 17.61
CA PHE A 398 16.57 -8.68 16.19
C PHE A 398 16.35 -7.35 15.47
N LEU A 399 16.24 -6.22 16.19
CA LEU A 399 16.13 -4.91 15.56
C LEU A 399 17.47 -4.17 15.53
N PRO A 400 17.73 -3.35 14.50
CA PRO A 400 18.86 -2.43 14.50
C PRO A 400 18.84 -1.50 15.71
N VAL A 401 20.02 -1.12 16.18
CA VAL A 401 20.17 -0.26 17.37
C VAL A 401 19.36 1.03 17.21
N GLY A 402 18.51 1.32 18.18
CA GLY A 402 17.67 2.52 18.22
C GLY A 402 16.35 2.43 17.45
N MET A 403 16.06 1.30 16.80
CA MET A 403 14.77 1.07 16.12
C MET A 403 13.72 0.47 17.06
N GLY A 404 12.49 0.95 16.94
CA GLY A 404 11.32 0.41 17.63
C GLY A 404 10.52 -0.55 16.75
N LEU A 405 9.43 -1.10 17.29
CA LEU A 405 8.60 -2.08 16.58
C LEU A 405 7.99 -1.55 15.28
N GLY A 406 7.77 -0.22 15.18
CA GLY A 406 7.27 0.40 13.96
C GLY A 406 8.15 0.14 12.73
N ALA A 407 9.44 -0.14 12.91
CA ALA A 407 10.38 -0.51 11.85
C ALA A 407 10.00 -1.83 11.16
N VAL A 408 9.33 -2.74 11.86
CA VAL A 408 8.88 -4.06 11.38
C VAL A 408 7.35 -4.22 11.34
N SER A 409 6.64 -3.09 11.32
CA SER A 409 5.19 -3.02 11.43
C SER A 409 4.39 -3.79 10.37
N GLU A 410 3.36 -4.49 10.83
CA GLU A 410 2.40 -5.29 10.03
C GLU A 410 1.34 -4.45 9.31
N GLN A 411 1.20 -3.17 9.67
CA GLN A 411 0.17 -2.26 9.12
C GLN A 411 0.20 -2.17 7.59
N ALA A 412 1.37 -2.40 7.00
CA ALA A 412 1.53 -2.41 5.56
C ALA A 412 0.67 -3.54 4.95
N ALA A 413 0.75 -4.76 5.50
CA ALA A 413 -0.05 -5.90 5.06
C ALA A 413 -1.56 -5.68 5.31
N GLU A 414 -1.95 -5.11 6.45
CA GLU A 414 -3.37 -4.80 6.73
C GLU A 414 -3.97 -3.80 5.73
N SER A 415 -3.19 -2.81 5.29
CA SER A 415 -3.66 -1.85 4.29
C SER A 415 -3.91 -2.47 2.92
N ALA A 416 -3.36 -3.66 2.65
CA ALA A 416 -3.51 -4.39 1.39
C ALA A 416 -4.98 -4.69 1.09
N HIS A 417 -5.76 -5.03 2.12
CA HIS A 417 -7.19 -5.28 1.97
C HIS A 417 -7.92 -4.09 1.33
N SER A 418 -7.82 -2.91 1.95
CA SER A 418 -8.49 -1.69 1.51
C SER A 418 -8.10 -1.29 0.08
N ARG A 419 -6.85 -1.56 -0.30
CA ARG A 419 -6.32 -1.31 -1.64
C ARG A 419 -6.88 -2.29 -2.66
N PHE A 420 -6.88 -3.58 -2.34
CA PHE A 420 -7.38 -4.62 -3.22
C PHE A 420 -8.86 -4.44 -3.54
N ILE A 421 -9.69 -4.15 -2.54
CA ILE A 421 -11.13 -3.96 -2.77
C ILE A 421 -11.43 -2.81 -3.73
N LYS A 422 -10.68 -1.71 -3.69
CA LYS A 422 -10.86 -0.59 -4.62
C LYS A 422 -10.62 -1.01 -6.07
N VAL A 423 -9.60 -1.83 -6.31
CA VAL A 423 -9.30 -2.36 -7.65
C VAL A 423 -10.30 -3.44 -8.05
N TRP A 424 -10.61 -4.37 -7.14
CA TRP A 424 -11.51 -5.49 -7.40
C TRP A 424 -12.91 -5.05 -7.83
N ARG A 425 -13.43 -3.92 -7.32
CA ARG A 425 -14.73 -3.34 -7.74
C ARG A 425 -14.85 -3.15 -9.26
N ASN A 426 -13.75 -2.91 -9.96
CA ASN A 426 -13.75 -2.73 -11.42
C ASN A 426 -13.84 -4.06 -12.19
N TYR A 427 -13.51 -5.17 -11.54
CA TYR A 427 -13.44 -6.52 -12.12
C TYR A 427 -14.45 -7.49 -11.50
N GLN A 428 -15.19 -7.03 -10.49
CA GLN A 428 -16.06 -7.85 -9.67
C GLN A 428 -17.10 -8.57 -10.53
N CYS A 429 -17.14 -9.89 -10.40
CA CYS A 429 -18.15 -10.74 -11.00
C CYS A 429 -18.48 -11.91 -10.07
N SER A 430 -19.54 -12.65 -10.39
CA SER A 430 -19.91 -13.87 -9.65
C SER A 430 -18.84 -14.96 -9.83
N GLU A 431 -18.48 -15.66 -8.76
CA GLU A 431 -17.52 -16.78 -8.79
C GLU A 431 -17.97 -17.95 -9.69
N SER A 432 -19.27 -18.02 -9.99
CA SER A 432 -19.85 -18.99 -10.91
C SER A 432 -19.58 -18.70 -12.40
N LEU A 433 -19.08 -17.51 -12.73
CA LEU A 433 -18.82 -17.12 -14.12
C LEU A 433 -17.45 -17.61 -14.58
N GLU A 434 -17.37 -18.07 -15.84
CA GLU A 434 -16.14 -18.58 -16.44
C GLU A 434 -15.00 -17.54 -16.44
N ASN A 435 -15.34 -16.25 -16.55
CA ASN A 435 -14.37 -15.15 -16.56
C ASN A 435 -13.90 -14.71 -15.16
N TYR A 436 -14.35 -15.35 -14.08
CA TYR A 436 -13.96 -14.95 -12.73
C TYR A 436 -12.44 -14.99 -12.51
N GLY A 437 -11.80 -16.09 -12.89
CA GLY A 437 -10.35 -16.25 -12.77
C GLY A 437 -9.58 -15.19 -13.57
N GLU A 438 -10.01 -14.91 -14.81
CA GLU A 438 -9.41 -13.89 -15.66
C GLU A 438 -9.58 -12.48 -15.07
N ASN A 439 -10.76 -12.16 -14.55
CA ASN A 439 -11.02 -10.90 -13.87
C ASN A 439 -10.16 -10.74 -12.61
N LEU A 440 -10.00 -11.81 -11.82
CA LEU A 440 -9.14 -11.82 -10.65
C LEU A 440 -7.68 -11.59 -11.04
N LEU A 441 -7.22 -12.24 -12.11
CA LEU A 441 -5.86 -12.06 -12.64
C LEU A 441 -5.61 -10.62 -13.09
N ASN A 442 -6.56 -10.03 -13.81
CA ASN A 442 -6.48 -8.64 -14.26
C ASN A 442 -6.46 -7.65 -13.10
N ALA A 443 -7.22 -7.90 -12.03
CA ALA A 443 -7.19 -7.10 -10.82
C ALA A 443 -5.83 -7.17 -10.10
N VAL A 444 -5.24 -8.37 -9.99
CA VAL A 444 -3.91 -8.56 -9.38
C VAL A 444 -2.80 -7.90 -10.21
N LYS A 445 -2.85 -8.02 -11.54
CA LYS A 445 -1.93 -7.32 -12.44
C LYS A 445 -2.03 -5.81 -12.29
N GLU A 446 -3.26 -5.27 -12.23
CA GLU A 446 -3.47 -3.84 -12.05
C GLU A 446 -2.92 -3.35 -10.70
N ILE A 447 -3.27 -3.99 -9.59
CA ILE A 447 -2.88 -3.48 -8.26
C ILE A 447 -1.36 -3.46 -8.04
N ASN A 448 -0.65 -4.44 -8.62
CA ASN A 448 0.80 -4.56 -8.50
C ASN A 448 1.55 -3.56 -9.38
N PHE A 449 1.24 -3.49 -10.68
CA PHE A 449 2.10 -2.77 -11.62
C PHE A 449 1.65 -1.35 -11.90
N VAL A 450 0.34 -1.08 -11.88
CA VAL A 450 -0.14 0.28 -12.12
C VAL A 450 0.27 1.22 -10.97
N ASN A 451 0.39 0.73 -9.73
CA ASN A 451 0.85 1.57 -8.61
C ASN A 451 2.36 1.85 -8.63
N TYR A 452 3.20 0.88 -8.99
CA TYR A 452 4.66 1.05 -9.01
C TYR A 452 5.10 2.05 -10.10
N ILE A 453 4.33 2.10 -11.19
CA ILE A 453 4.48 3.06 -12.29
C ILE A 453 3.99 4.47 -11.89
N ARG A 454 2.96 4.59 -11.03
CA ARG A 454 2.45 5.90 -10.59
C ARG A 454 3.48 6.70 -9.79
N LEU A 455 4.31 6.01 -9.00
CA LEU A 455 5.30 6.64 -8.12
C LEU A 455 6.60 7.04 -8.82
N SER A 456 6.92 6.42 -9.97
CA SER A 456 8.20 6.61 -10.67
C SER A 456 8.15 7.66 -11.78
N TYR A 457 6.96 8.09 -12.23
CA TYR A 457 6.83 8.87 -13.47
C TYR A 457 6.15 10.25 -13.36
N GLY A 458 5.87 10.77 -12.16
CA GLY A 458 5.29 12.12 -12.02
C GLY A 458 3.90 12.23 -12.64
N ILE A 459 3.01 11.29 -12.29
CA ILE A 459 1.65 11.21 -12.83
C ILE A 459 0.69 12.07 -11.99
N VAL A 460 -0.14 12.89 -12.62
CA VAL A 460 -1.13 13.76 -11.96
C VAL A 460 -2.52 13.13 -11.97
N ARG A 461 -3.23 13.23 -10.84
CA ARG A 461 -4.63 12.80 -10.71
C ARG A 461 -5.50 13.90 -10.12
N VAL A 462 -6.72 13.98 -10.63
CA VAL A 462 -7.79 14.78 -10.04
C VAL A 462 -8.41 13.93 -8.93
N GLU A 463 -8.26 14.39 -7.68
CA GLU A 463 -8.90 13.80 -6.50
C GLU A 463 -10.23 14.51 -6.20
N GLU A 464 -11.11 13.86 -5.44
CA GLU A 464 -12.37 14.46 -4.98
C GLU A 464 -12.12 15.61 -3.98
N GLU A 465 -13.02 16.61 -3.95
CA GLU A 465 -12.94 17.75 -3.03
C GLU A 465 -12.88 17.27 -1.56
N GLY A 466 -11.88 17.70 -0.81
CA GLY A 466 -11.70 17.36 0.62
C GLY A 466 -10.59 16.37 0.96
N SER A 467 -9.80 15.93 -0.02
CA SER A 467 -8.60 15.12 0.24
C SER A 467 -7.48 15.94 0.91
N TYR A 468 -7.05 15.56 2.12
CA TYR A 468 -5.99 16.25 2.87
C TYR A 468 -4.57 16.11 2.26
N THR A 469 -4.43 15.36 1.17
CA THR A 469 -3.15 15.14 0.48
C THR A 469 -3.14 15.68 -0.95
N SER A 470 -4.14 16.48 -1.34
CA SER A 470 -4.20 17.07 -2.68
C SER A 470 -3.56 18.46 -2.72
N LEU A 471 -2.92 18.77 -3.84
CA LEU A 471 -2.42 20.10 -4.16
C LEU A 471 -3.36 20.73 -5.18
N THR A 472 -3.87 21.94 -4.92
CA THR A 472 -4.64 22.68 -5.92
C THR A 472 -3.70 23.30 -6.95
N LEU A 473 -3.82 22.86 -8.20
CA LEU A 473 -3.10 23.42 -9.34
C LEU A 473 -4.05 24.31 -10.17
N GLN A 474 -3.58 25.50 -10.53
CA GLN A 474 -4.29 26.41 -11.42
C GLN A 474 -3.78 26.21 -12.87
N ASP A 475 -4.69 26.19 -13.84
CA ASP A 475 -4.32 26.14 -15.25
C ASP A 475 -3.80 27.50 -15.76
N VAL A 476 -3.04 27.47 -16.85
CA VAL A 476 -2.56 28.67 -17.56
C VAL A 476 -3.40 28.98 -18.81
N GLY A 477 -4.53 28.29 -19.00
CA GLY A 477 -5.43 28.44 -20.14
C GLY A 477 -5.23 27.41 -21.25
N GLN A 478 -5.87 27.66 -22.40
CA GLN A 478 -5.85 26.81 -23.58
C GLN A 478 -4.79 27.24 -24.60
N VAL A 479 -4.36 26.29 -25.44
CA VAL A 479 -3.46 26.56 -26.56
C VAL A 479 -4.15 27.49 -27.57
N VAL A 480 -3.45 28.56 -27.95
CA VAL A 480 -3.97 29.53 -28.93
C VAL A 480 -4.15 28.90 -30.32
N PRO A 481 -5.18 29.27 -31.09
CA PRO A 481 -5.38 28.78 -32.45
C PRO A 481 -4.15 29.00 -33.34
N GLY A 482 -3.69 27.94 -34.02
CA GLY A 482 -2.51 27.97 -34.89
C GLY A 482 -1.20 27.62 -34.21
N ALA A 483 -1.16 27.53 -32.87
CA ALA A 483 -0.06 26.93 -32.12
C ALA A 483 -0.36 25.47 -31.77
N ARG A 484 0.69 24.68 -31.55
CA ARG A 484 0.61 23.31 -31.03
C ARG A 484 1.45 23.20 -29.78
N VAL A 485 0.94 22.51 -28.77
CA VAL A 485 1.70 22.18 -27.56
C VAL A 485 1.79 20.67 -27.43
N ALA A 486 2.98 20.19 -27.11
CA ALA A 486 3.29 18.81 -26.84
C ALA A 486 3.98 18.72 -25.48
N VAL A 487 3.77 17.62 -24.77
CA VAL A 487 4.48 17.32 -23.53
C VAL A 487 5.51 16.25 -23.85
N VAL A 488 6.80 16.48 -23.58
CA VAL A 488 7.88 15.51 -23.87
C VAL A 488 8.58 15.07 -22.61
N LYS A 489 9.14 13.86 -22.63
CA LYS A 489 9.91 13.35 -21.50
C LYS A 489 11.09 14.26 -21.18
N ILE A 490 11.31 14.44 -19.88
CA ILE A 490 12.32 15.34 -19.31
C ILE A 490 13.74 14.88 -19.65
N ALA A 491 13.95 13.56 -19.73
CA ALA A 491 15.24 12.95 -20.01
C ALA A 491 15.11 11.86 -21.09
N GLY A 492 16.17 11.70 -21.89
CA GLY A 492 16.24 10.74 -22.99
C GLY A 492 15.75 11.29 -24.34
N PRO A 493 15.38 10.42 -25.29
CA PRO A 493 14.86 10.83 -26.59
C PRO A 493 13.57 11.66 -26.46
N GLN A 494 13.26 12.47 -27.47
CA GLN A 494 12.16 13.45 -27.50
C GLN A 494 10.77 12.80 -27.66
N VAL A 495 10.49 11.80 -26.82
CA VAL A 495 9.26 11.00 -26.81
C VAL A 495 8.15 11.75 -26.10
N LEU A 496 6.95 11.72 -26.69
CA LEU A 496 5.75 12.30 -26.09
C LEU A 496 5.42 11.66 -24.74
N CYS A 497 5.06 12.50 -23.78
CA CYS A 497 4.43 12.11 -22.52
C CYS A 497 2.96 11.72 -22.76
N ARG A 498 2.44 10.87 -21.87
CA ARG A 498 1.01 10.55 -21.84
C ARG A 498 0.21 11.69 -21.18
N THR A 499 -1.11 11.65 -21.32
CA THR A 499 -2.03 12.74 -20.89
C THR A 499 -1.94 13.10 -19.40
N ASP A 500 -1.55 12.16 -18.54
CA ASP A 500 -1.42 12.32 -17.10
C ASP A 500 0.04 12.39 -16.61
N GLU A 501 1.03 12.38 -17.51
CA GLU A 501 2.46 12.44 -17.16
C GLU A 501 2.97 13.90 -17.18
N ILE A 502 3.69 14.30 -16.13
CA ILE A 502 4.42 15.58 -16.12
C ILE A 502 5.67 15.42 -17.00
N GLY A 503 5.77 16.26 -18.01
CA GLY A 503 6.95 16.39 -18.85
C GLY A 503 7.28 17.84 -19.13
N GLU A 504 8.25 18.07 -20.02
CA GLU A 504 8.54 19.41 -20.49
C GLU A 504 7.55 19.83 -21.57
N LEU A 505 6.97 21.02 -21.43
CA LEU A 505 6.09 21.59 -22.42
C LEU A 505 6.90 22.08 -23.62
N CYS A 506 6.49 21.70 -24.81
CA CYS A 506 7.11 22.07 -26.07
C CYS A 506 6.08 22.71 -26.99
N VAL A 507 6.44 23.84 -27.59
CA VAL A 507 5.52 24.68 -28.35
C VAL A 507 5.98 24.77 -29.79
N SER A 508 5.04 24.61 -30.73
CA SER A 508 5.24 24.86 -32.15
C SER A 508 4.27 25.97 -32.57
N SER A 509 4.81 27.14 -32.89
CA SER A 509 4.06 28.30 -33.39
C SER A 509 4.90 29.07 -34.42
N LEU A 510 4.24 29.85 -35.27
CA LEU A 510 4.90 30.78 -36.21
C LEU A 510 5.71 31.88 -35.50
N THR A 511 5.47 32.08 -34.20
CA THR A 511 6.13 33.08 -33.36
C THR A 511 7.30 32.51 -32.54
N CYS A 512 7.60 31.21 -32.65
CA CYS A 512 8.69 30.59 -31.92
C CYS A 512 10.05 30.93 -32.52
N GLY A 513 11.08 31.05 -31.67
CA GLY A 513 12.47 31.22 -32.11
C GLY A 513 12.99 29.99 -32.88
N SER A 514 13.96 30.19 -33.77
CA SER A 514 14.47 29.13 -34.66
C SER A 514 15.85 28.59 -34.27
N GLU A 515 16.70 29.40 -33.62
CA GLU A 515 18.07 29.03 -33.26
C GLU A 515 18.76 30.05 -32.32
N TYR A 516 19.85 29.61 -31.69
CA TYR A 516 20.87 30.47 -31.08
C TYR A 516 22.00 30.75 -32.08
N TRP A 517 22.35 32.03 -32.21
CA TRP A 517 23.43 32.46 -33.09
C TRP A 517 24.76 31.78 -32.72
N GLY A 518 25.38 31.10 -33.70
CA GLY A 518 26.68 30.44 -33.54
C GLY A 518 26.67 29.15 -32.72
N LEU A 519 25.51 28.66 -32.27
CA LEU A 519 25.40 27.49 -31.39
C LEU A 519 24.47 26.41 -31.98
N LYS A 520 24.85 25.85 -33.13
CA LYS A 520 24.04 24.87 -33.88
C LYS A 520 23.56 23.68 -33.04
N GLY A 521 24.45 23.03 -32.28
CA GLY A 521 24.08 21.86 -31.46
C GLY A 521 23.10 22.18 -30.32
N LYS A 522 23.20 23.36 -29.69
CA LYS A 522 22.20 23.79 -28.70
C LYS A 522 20.89 24.19 -29.38
N SER A 523 20.96 24.75 -30.58
CA SER A 523 19.80 25.18 -31.35
C SER A 523 18.94 23.99 -31.77
N GLU A 524 19.55 22.91 -32.25
CA GLU A 524 18.84 21.69 -32.63
C GLU A 524 18.13 21.04 -31.44
N ASN A 525 18.76 21.04 -30.27
CA ASN A 525 18.20 20.46 -29.05
C ASN A 525 17.06 21.26 -28.41
N ILE A 526 16.97 22.57 -28.69
CA ILE A 526 16.00 23.46 -28.03
C ILE A 526 14.92 23.94 -29.01
N PHE A 527 15.28 24.37 -30.22
CA PHE A 527 14.36 25.01 -31.17
C PHE A 527 13.87 24.12 -32.30
N GLN A 528 14.52 22.97 -32.53
CA GLN A 528 14.24 22.12 -33.70
C GLN A 528 13.95 20.67 -33.29
N ILE A 529 13.28 20.49 -32.16
CA ILE A 529 12.98 19.15 -31.64
C ILE A 529 11.94 18.46 -32.53
N ARG A 530 12.14 17.17 -32.77
CA ARG A 530 11.20 16.32 -33.50
C ARG A 530 10.59 15.33 -32.53
N LEU A 531 9.27 15.36 -32.42
CA LEU A 531 8.56 14.48 -31.51
C LEU A 531 8.70 13.03 -31.97
N LEU A 532 8.88 12.14 -31.00
CA LEU A 532 8.91 10.70 -31.19
C LEU A 532 7.72 10.05 -30.48
N ASP A 533 7.23 8.94 -31.04
CA ASP A 533 6.29 8.05 -30.35
C ASP A 533 7.00 7.16 -29.32
N SER A 534 6.23 6.35 -28.60
CA SER A 534 6.77 5.39 -27.63
C SER A 534 7.71 4.36 -28.25
N GLY A 535 7.57 4.08 -29.55
CA GLY A 535 8.44 3.22 -30.35
C GLY A 535 9.62 3.95 -31.01
N GLN A 536 9.87 5.22 -30.65
CA GLN A 536 10.91 6.09 -31.21
C GLN A 536 10.76 6.43 -32.70
N ASN A 537 9.55 6.30 -33.25
CA ASN A 537 9.27 6.75 -34.61
C ASN A 537 8.91 8.24 -34.62
N PRO A 538 9.31 9.02 -35.65
CA PRO A 538 8.95 10.43 -35.77
C PRO A 538 7.45 10.65 -35.87
N ILE A 539 6.91 11.60 -35.09
CA ILE A 539 5.51 12.01 -35.12
C ILE A 539 5.38 13.35 -35.85
N GLY A 540 4.66 13.32 -36.97
CA GLY A 540 4.36 14.52 -37.76
C GLY A 540 5.59 15.12 -38.44
N THR A 541 5.41 16.28 -39.06
CA THR A 541 6.43 16.97 -39.87
C THR A 541 6.92 18.29 -39.28
N GLY A 542 6.33 18.75 -38.17
CA GLY A 542 6.67 20.03 -37.54
C GLY A 542 7.73 19.89 -36.46
N THR A 543 8.55 20.93 -36.31
CA THR A 543 9.51 21.07 -35.19
C THR A 543 8.88 21.82 -34.02
N TYR A 544 9.33 21.52 -32.82
CA TYR A 544 8.87 22.19 -31.59
C TYR A 544 10.04 22.90 -30.89
N VAL A 545 9.68 23.84 -30.03
CA VAL A 545 10.61 24.55 -29.16
C VAL A 545 10.37 24.12 -27.72
N ARG A 546 11.44 23.70 -27.04
CA ARG A 546 11.44 23.38 -25.61
C ARG A 546 11.25 24.66 -24.79
N SER A 547 10.21 24.69 -23.95
CA SER A 547 9.88 25.87 -23.16
C SER A 547 10.67 25.98 -21.85
N GLY A 548 11.29 24.90 -21.39
CA GLY A 548 11.87 24.82 -20.04
C GLY A 548 10.83 24.72 -18.91
N LEU A 549 9.53 24.74 -19.22
CA LEU A 549 8.45 24.59 -18.25
C LEU A 549 8.02 23.13 -18.14
N LEU A 550 7.78 22.68 -16.90
CA LEU A 550 7.24 21.37 -16.59
C LEU A 550 5.73 21.44 -16.45
N GLY A 551 5.02 20.51 -17.04
CA GLY A 551 3.56 20.54 -17.05
C GLY A 551 2.92 19.32 -17.71
N PHE A 552 1.59 19.36 -17.76
CA PHE A 552 0.75 18.37 -18.43
C PHE A 552 -0.47 19.05 -19.08
N ILE A 553 -1.16 18.33 -19.95
CA ILE A 553 -2.38 18.80 -20.62
C ILE A 553 -3.58 18.12 -19.96
N GLY A 554 -4.38 18.90 -19.23
CA GLY A 554 -5.55 18.40 -18.51
C GLY A 554 -6.80 18.31 -19.39
N ALA A 555 -7.92 17.94 -18.75
CA ALA A 555 -9.21 17.84 -19.43
C ALA A 555 -9.61 19.18 -20.06
N GLY A 556 -10.17 19.14 -21.28
CA GLY A 556 -10.56 20.35 -22.01
C GLY A 556 -9.41 21.10 -22.70
N GLY A 557 -8.21 20.49 -22.81
CA GLY A 557 -7.07 21.11 -23.50
C GLY A 557 -6.40 22.23 -22.70
N LEU A 558 -6.68 22.32 -21.41
CA LEU A 558 -6.07 23.25 -20.48
C LEU A 558 -4.62 22.81 -20.21
N VAL A 559 -3.70 23.75 -20.32
CA VAL A 559 -2.29 23.54 -20.02
C VAL A 559 -2.08 23.84 -18.53
N PHE A 560 -1.44 22.93 -17.83
CA PHE A 560 -1.07 23.08 -16.43
C PHE A 560 0.45 23.15 -16.31
N VAL A 561 0.95 24.16 -15.61
CA VAL A 561 2.38 24.32 -15.33
C VAL A 561 2.62 23.94 -13.86
N CYS A 562 3.54 23.01 -13.65
CA CYS A 562 3.86 22.45 -12.34
C CYS A 562 5.26 22.84 -11.84
N GLY A 563 6.06 23.52 -12.67
CA GLY A 563 7.40 23.98 -12.29
C GLY A 563 8.29 24.30 -13.49
N SER A 564 9.57 24.50 -13.21
CA SER A 564 10.61 24.77 -14.22
C SER A 564 11.69 23.69 -14.20
N MET A 565 12.27 23.42 -15.38
CA MET A 565 13.45 22.56 -15.54
C MET A 565 14.65 23.03 -14.71
N GLU A 566 14.82 24.35 -14.52
CA GLU A 566 15.92 24.93 -13.74
C GLU A 566 15.73 24.79 -12.22
N GLY A 567 14.48 24.64 -11.77
CA GLY A 567 14.10 24.46 -10.38
C GLY A 567 14.07 22.99 -9.93
N LEU A 568 14.27 22.04 -10.84
CA LEU A 568 14.12 20.62 -10.57
C LEU A 568 15.34 20.03 -9.83
N ILE A 569 15.09 19.42 -8.68
CA ILE A 569 16.08 18.71 -7.87
C ILE A 569 15.78 17.21 -7.96
N LEU A 570 16.79 16.41 -8.34
CA LEU A 570 16.71 14.95 -8.32
C LEU A 570 17.31 14.44 -7.00
N SER A 571 16.51 13.77 -6.18
CA SER A 571 16.95 13.16 -4.93
C SER A 571 16.30 11.78 -4.78
N ALA A 572 17.11 10.73 -4.51
CA ALA A 572 16.65 9.34 -4.37
C ALA A 572 15.70 8.87 -5.49
N GLY A 573 16.02 9.22 -6.75
CA GLY A 573 15.21 8.87 -7.92
C GLY A 573 13.90 9.66 -8.07
N ARG A 574 13.57 10.56 -7.13
CA ARG A 574 12.40 11.44 -7.19
C ARG A 574 12.77 12.85 -7.62
N ARG A 575 11.86 13.47 -8.35
CA ARG A 575 11.97 14.85 -8.81
C ARG A 575 11.18 15.76 -7.89
N HIS A 576 11.85 16.75 -7.33
CA HIS A 576 11.27 17.75 -6.44
C HIS A 576 11.48 19.13 -7.03
N ASN A 577 10.45 19.99 -7.03
CA ASN A 577 10.68 21.40 -7.32
C ASN A 577 11.30 22.06 -6.08
N ARG A 578 12.32 22.90 -6.29
CA ARG A 578 12.92 23.72 -5.23
C ARG A 578 11.86 24.50 -4.45
N GLU A 579 10.86 25.04 -5.15
CA GLU A 579 9.77 25.83 -4.57
C GLU A 579 8.92 24.99 -3.59
N ASP A 580 8.61 23.74 -3.93
CA ASP A 580 7.85 22.83 -3.08
C ASP A 580 8.63 22.45 -1.82
N ILE A 581 9.94 22.25 -1.94
CA ILE A 581 10.82 21.99 -0.79
C ILE A 581 10.83 23.21 0.13
N THR A 582 10.99 24.41 -0.43
CA THR A 582 10.96 25.65 0.34
C THR A 582 9.61 25.86 1.03
N ALA A 583 8.49 25.65 0.32
CA ALA A 583 7.15 25.74 0.89
C ALA A 583 6.93 24.72 2.02
N THR A 584 7.42 23.50 1.86
CA THR A 584 7.36 22.46 2.89
C THR A 584 8.15 22.87 4.14
N VAL A 585 9.36 23.40 3.97
CA VAL A 585 10.19 23.89 5.09
C VAL A 585 9.53 25.07 5.80
N LEU A 586 8.98 26.03 5.05
CA LEU A 586 8.26 27.18 5.60
C LEU A 586 6.98 26.80 6.36
N ALA A 587 6.27 25.76 5.90
CA ALA A 587 5.07 25.27 6.57
C ALA A 587 5.36 24.53 7.88
N VAL A 588 6.55 23.92 8.01
CA VAL A 588 6.95 23.14 9.18
C VAL A 588 7.65 23.99 10.25
N ASP A 589 8.45 25.00 9.85
CA ASP A 589 9.19 25.86 10.79
C ASP A 589 9.39 27.29 10.24
N PRO A 590 8.37 28.18 10.36
CA PRO A 590 8.40 29.54 9.83
C PRO A 590 9.59 30.45 10.22
N PRO A 591 10.18 30.41 11.44
CA PRO A 591 11.11 31.45 11.89
C PRO A 591 12.57 31.32 11.44
N ARG A 592 13.00 30.24 10.77
CA ARG A 592 14.44 29.98 10.52
C ARG A 592 14.98 30.44 9.16
N LEU A 593 14.16 31.01 8.29
CA LEU A 593 14.60 31.61 7.02
C LEU A 593 14.42 33.14 7.09
N ALA A 594 15.23 33.81 7.92
CA ALA A 594 15.55 35.21 7.73
C ALA A 594 16.85 35.26 6.90
N PHE A 595 16.76 35.82 5.69
CA PHE A 595 17.90 36.09 4.81
C PHE A 595 18.84 37.14 5.41
#